data_AF-A0A1G4I7W0-F1
#
_entry.id   AF-A0A1G4I7W0-F1
#
_cell.length_a   1.000
_cell.length_b   1.000
_cell.length_c   1.000
_cell.angle_alpha   90.00
_cell.angle_beta   90.00
_cell.angle_gamma   90.00
#
_symmetry.space_group_name_H-M   'P 1'
#
loop_
_entity.id
_entity.type
_entity.pdbx_description
1 polymer ?
#
loop_
_entity_poly.entity_id
_entity_poly.type
_entity_poly.pdbx_seq_one_letter_code
_entity_poly.pdbx_strand_id
1 'polypeptide(L)'
;MKAEIEATKGERERLRQLQKDQLFHLRRGTHVKDQLLTTTKERDIREARVADMESKLVQQRYALNNEMKELNGDIEGLKRLLTDQKHASRETLETLKKQHVAVDSSRGELSEAREKYERENSELMLLKHDLQTVLHYIRVRAREADK
;
A
#
# COMPACT_ATOMS: atom_id res chain seq x y z
N MET A 1 34.82 52.31 15.24
CA MET A 1 36.20 52.75 15.55
C MET A 1 37.05 51.72 16.30
N LYS A 2 36.82 51.37 17.58
CA LYS A 2 37.72 50.42 18.31
C LYS A 2 37.75 49.01 17.70
N ALA A 3 36.60 48.44 17.36
CA ALA A 3 36.49 47.12 16.73
C ALA A 3 37.12 47.05 15.33
N GLU A 4 37.03 48.13 14.53
CA GLU A 4 37.67 48.22 13.21
C GLU A 4 39.20 48.33 13.34
N ILE A 5 39.69 49.03 14.36
CA ILE A 5 41.12 49.13 14.66
C ILE A 5 41.68 47.78 15.13
N GLU A 6 40.91 47.00 15.89
CA GLU A 6 41.30 45.64 16.30
C GLU A 6 41.24 44.64 15.15
N ALA A 7 40.21 44.70 14.30
CA ALA A 7 40.12 43.89 13.09
C ALA A 7 41.30 44.17 12.14
N THR A 8 41.64 45.43 11.92
CA THR A 8 42.80 45.81 11.08
C THR A 8 44.14 45.44 11.70
N LYS A 9 44.27 45.40 13.04
CA LYS A 9 45.46 44.86 13.72
C LYS A 9 45.59 43.35 13.51
N GLY A 10 44.50 42.60 13.68
CA GLY A 10 44.47 41.16 13.42
C GLY A 10 44.79 40.81 11.96
N GLU A 11 44.23 41.56 11.01
CA GLU A 11 44.54 41.44 9.58
C GLU A 11 46.04 41.69 9.30
N ARG A 12 46.62 42.72 9.93
CA ARG A 12 48.05 43.06 9.79
C ARG A 12 48.95 41.96 10.36
N GLU A 13 48.60 41.38 11.50
CA GLU A 13 49.36 40.26 12.08
C GLU A 13 49.30 39.03 11.19
N ARG A 14 48.11 38.70 10.67
CA ARG A 14 47.91 37.61 9.71
C ARG A 14 48.76 37.81 8.45
N LEU A 15 48.78 39.01 7.89
CA LEU A 15 49.59 39.33 6.71
C LEU A 15 51.09 39.22 6.98
N ARG A 16 51.57 39.66 8.17
CA ARG A 16 52.96 39.48 8.57
C ARG A 16 53.34 38.00 8.71
N GLN A 17 52.44 37.18 9.25
CA GLN A 17 52.63 35.73 9.36
C GLN A 17 52.78 35.12 7.96
N LEU A 18 51.85 35.43 7.06
CA LEU A 18 51.85 34.97 5.67
C LEU A 18 53.14 35.36 4.94
N GLN A 19 53.62 36.59 5.15
CA GLN A 19 54.87 37.06 4.54
C GLN A 19 56.10 36.31 5.10
N LYS A 20 56.14 36.01 6.39
CA LYS A 20 57.19 35.19 7.00
C LYS A 20 57.19 33.76 6.44
N ASP A 21 56.01 33.16 6.28
CA ASP A 21 55.86 31.82 5.74
C ASP A 21 56.26 31.76 4.26
N GLN A 22 55.87 32.75 3.46
CA GLN A 22 56.32 32.90 2.08
C GLN A 22 57.86 33.02 2.01
N LEU A 23 58.46 33.89 2.82
CA LEU A 23 59.92 34.04 2.87
C LEU A 23 60.64 32.77 3.32
N PHE A 24 60.06 32.03 4.28
CA PHE A 24 60.57 30.74 4.72
C PHE A 24 60.61 29.72 3.57
N HIS A 25 59.53 29.62 2.80
CA HIS A 25 59.47 28.73 1.64
C HIS A 25 60.35 29.21 0.47
N LEU A 26 60.49 30.53 0.26
CA LEU A 26 61.40 31.12 -0.72
C LEU A 26 62.86 30.75 -0.43
N ARG A 27 63.29 30.91 0.82
CA ARG A 27 64.67 30.63 1.25
C ARG A 27 65.03 29.15 1.13
N ARG A 28 64.05 28.26 1.28
CA ARG A 28 64.22 26.80 1.19
C ARG A 28 64.00 26.24 -0.22
N GLY A 29 63.63 27.09 -1.18
CA GLY A 29 63.35 26.69 -2.56
C GLY A 29 62.05 25.90 -2.75
N THR A 30 61.21 25.77 -1.72
CA THR A 30 59.91 25.07 -1.78
C THR A 30 58.75 26.03 -2.01
N HIS A 31 59.04 27.28 -2.39
CA HIS A 31 58.01 28.27 -2.67
C HIS A 31 57.25 27.88 -3.93
N VAL A 32 55.99 27.49 -3.77
CA VAL A 32 55.06 27.37 -4.88
C VAL A 32 54.74 28.80 -5.33
N LYS A 33 55.24 29.22 -6.50
CA LYS A 33 54.78 30.47 -7.09
C LYS A 33 53.29 30.29 -7.39
N ASP A 34 52.45 31.14 -6.84
CA ASP A 34 51.09 31.28 -7.33
C ASP A 34 51.21 31.53 -8.84
N GLN A 35 50.76 30.57 -9.65
CA GLN A 35 50.67 30.80 -11.08
C GLN A 35 49.66 31.92 -11.25
N LEU A 36 50.18 33.12 -11.53
CA LEU A 36 49.37 34.27 -11.96
C LEU A 36 48.73 33.87 -13.28
N LEU A 37 47.55 33.28 -13.19
CA LEU A 37 46.71 33.04 -14.34
C LEU A 37 46.33 34.42 -14.89
N THR A 38 46.33 34.55 -16.21
CA THR A 38 45.75 35.73 -16.82
C THR A 38 44.27 35.78 -16.45
N THR A 39 43.72 36.98 -16.27
CA THR A 39 42.29 37.17 -15.97
C THR A 39 41.38 36.42 -16.94
N THR A 40 41.81 36.24 -18.19
CA THR A 40 41.16 35.41 -19.20
C THR A 40 41.11 33.93 -18.82
N LYS A 41 42.22 33.32 -18.39
CA LYS A 41 42.25 31.91 -17.97
C LYS A 41 41.42 31.67 -16.72
N GLU A 42 41.42 32.60 -15.77
CA GLU A 42 40.55 32.49 -14.59
C GLU A 42 39.07 32.53 -14.97
N ARG A 43 38.71 33.39 -15.93
CA ARG A 43 37.37 33.47 -16.47
C ARG A 43 36.98 32.16 -17.16
N ASP A 44 37.84 31.63 -18.04
CA ASP A 44 37.58 30.39 -18.78
C ASP A 44 37.37 29.20 -17.82
N ILE A 45 38.17 29.09 -16.75
CA ILE A 45 38.01 28.05 -15.72
C ILE A 45 36.68 28.20 -14.99
N ARG A 46 36.26 29.42 -14.67
CA ARG A 46 34.96 29.68 -14.02
C ARG A 46 33.81 29.34 -14.96
N GLU A 47 33.88 29.75 -16.22
CA GLU A 47 32.86 29.44 -17.23
C GLU A 47 32.74 27.93 -17.45
N ALA A 48 33.87 27.21 -17.55
CA ALA A 48 33.87 25.75 -17.65
C ALA A 48 33.23 25.07 -16.43
N ARG A 49 33.52 25.54 -15.21
CA ARG A 49 32.89 25.02 -13.98
C ARG A 49 31.39 25.26 -13.96
N VAL A 50 30.94 26.45 -14.39
CA VAL A 50 29.52 26.78 -14.47
C VAL A 50 28.83 25.88 -15.48
N ALA A 51 29.39 25.73 -16.69
CA ALA A 51 28.85 24.85 -17.73
C ALA A 51 28.75 23.39 -17.26
N ASP A 52 29.75 22.87 -16.55
CA ASP A 52 29.73 21.52 -15.98
C ASP A 52 28.62 21.36 -14.93
N MET A 53 28.43 22.35 -14.06
CA MET A 53 27.36 22.33 -13.06
C MET A 53 25.97 22.43 -13.72
N GLU A 54 25.82 23.32 -14.69
CA GLU A 54 24.57 23.48 -15.45
C GLU A 54 24.20 22.18 -16.17
N SER A 55 25.15 21.54 -16.83
CA SER A 55 24.95 20.25 -17.50
C SER A 55 24.47 19.17 -16.52
N LYS A 56 25.12 19.05 -15.35
CA LYS A 56 24.72 18.11 -14.30
C LYS A 56 23.31 18.40 -13.78
N LEU A 57 22.99 19.66 -13.51
CA LEU A 57 21.66 20.07 -13.02
C LEU A 57 20.57 19.79 -14.07
N VAL A 58 20.85 20.03 -15.35
CA VAL A 58 19.92 19.71 -16.44
C VAL A 58 19.67 18.21 -16.52
N GLN A 59 20.71 17.38 -16.42
CA GLN A 59 20.58 15.92 -16.39
C GLN A 59 19.77 15.44 -15.18
N GLN A 60 20.05 15.96 -13.99
CA GLN A 60 19.28 15.64 -12.77
C GLN A 60 17.82 16.04 -12.90
N ARG A 61 17.54 17.25 -13.42
CA ARG A 61 16.18 17.71 -13.67
C ARG A 61 15.44 16.80 -14.64
N TYR A 62 16.11 16.35 -15.69
CA TYR A 62 15.52 15.43 -16.66
C TYR A 62 15.20 14.07 -16.02
N ALA A 63 16.13 13.52 -15.24
CA ALA A 63 15.92 12.26 -14.51
C ALA A 63 14.73 12.35 -13.54
N LEU A 64 14.69 13.39 -12.71
CA LEU A 64 13.59 13.62 -11.77
C LEU A 64 12.24 13.81 -12.50
N ASN A 65 12.23 14.51 -13.63
CA ASN A 65 11.01 14.69 -14.40
C ASN A 65 10.51 13.38 -15.03
N ASN A 66 11.40 12.47 -15.41
CA ASN A 66 11.02 11.14 -15.88
C ASN A 66 10.47 10.29 -14.74
N GLU A 67 11.14 10.29 -13.58
CA GLU A 67 10.67 9.58 -12.38
C GLU A 67 9.28 10.09 -11.94
N MET A 68 9.05 11.41 -11.97
CA MET A 68 7.73 11.98 -11.72
C MET A 68 6.67 11.50 -12.71
N LYS A 69 7.01 11.33 -13.99
CA LYS A 69 6.08 10.82 -15.00
C LYS A 69 5.75 9.34 -14.76
N GLU A 70 6.76 8.53 -14.44
CA GLU A 70 6.58 7.12 -14.10
C GLU A 70 5.69 6.96 -12.87
N LEU A 71 6.00 7.67 -11.78
CA LEU A 71 5.20 7.66 -10.55
C LEU A 71 3.76 8.12 -10.79
N ASN A 72 3.55 9.13 -11.63
CA ASN A 72 2.18 9.54 -11.98
C ASN A 72 1.45 8.46 -12.78
N GLY A 73 2.13 7.79 -13.70
CA GLY A 73 1.58 6.64 -14.43
C GLY A 73 1.19 5.51 -13.49
N ASP A 74 2.03 5.19 -12.51
CA ASP A 74 1.75 4.17 -11.49
C ASP A 74 0.55 4.56 -10.63
N ILE A 75 0.47 5.82 -10.20
CA ILE A 75 -0.68 6.33 -9.42
C ILE A 75 -1.98 6.20 -10.22
N GLU A 76 -1.97 6.56 -11.50
CA GLU A 76 -3.15 6.41 -12.36
C GLU A 76 -3.53 4.94 -12.56
N GLY A 77 -2.54 4.07 -12.77
CA GLY A 77 -2.73 2.62 -12.87
C GLY A 77 -3.34 2.02 -11.60
N LEU A 78 -2.77 2.36 -10.44
CA LEU A 78 -3.27 1.91 -9.14
C LEU A 78 -4.67 2.43 -8.84
N LYS A 79 -4.99 3.67 -9.22
CA LYS A 79 -6.36 4.21 -9.08
C LYS A 79 -7.36 3.42 -9.90
N ARG A 80 -7.03 3.05 -11.14
CA ARG A 80 -7.89 2.23 -12.01
C ARG A 80 -8.07 0.82 -11.45
N LEU A 81 -6.98 0.17 -11.04
CA LEU A 81 -7.05 -1.14 -10.40
C LEU A 81 -7.93 -1.12 -9.14
N LEU A 82 -7.82 -0.08 -8.31
CA LEU A 82 -8.64 0.08 -7.12
C LEU A 82 -10.12 0.28 -7.47
N THR A 83 -10.45 1.06 -8.50
CA THR A 83 -11.84 1.22 -8.93
C THR A 83 -12.42 -0.09 -9.44
N ASP A 84 -11.68 -0.80 -10.28
CA ASP A 84 -12.12 -2.07 -10.88
C ASP A 84 -12.33 -3.12 -9.79
N GLN A 85 -11.39 -3.24 -8.84
CA GLN A 85 -11.52 -4.14 -7.72
C GLN A 85 -12.72 -3.80 -6.83
N LYS A 86 -13.00 -2.52 -6.59
CA LYS A 86 -14.18 -2.10 -5.82
C LYS A 86 -15.48 -2.49 -6.52
N HIS A 87 -15.55 -2.30 -7.84
CA HIS A 87 -16.71 -2.71 -8.63
C HIS A 87 -16.91 -4.24 -8.58
N ALA A 88 -15.87 -5.01 -8.87
CA ALA A 88 -15.91 -6.47 -8.81
C ALA A 88 -16.27 -6.99 -7.40
N SER A 89 -15.71 -6.38 -6.35
CA SER A 89 -16.01 -6.75 -4.96
C SER A 89 -17.47 -6.44 -4.59
N ARG A 90 -18.03 -5.37 -5.14
CA ARG A 90 -19.44 -5.02 -4.91
C ARG A 90 -20.37 -6.01 -5.60
N GLU A 91 -20.07 -6.39 -6.84
CA GLU A 91 -20.87 -7.38 -7.58
C GLU A 91 -20.83 -8.77 -6.91
N THR A 92 -19.65 -9.20 -6.48
CA THR A 92 -19.51 -10.48 -5.74
C THR A 92 -20.25 -10.44 -4.41
N LEU A 93 -20.25 -9.31 -3.71
CA LEU A 93 -21.00 -9.15 -2.47
C LEU A 93 -22.52 -9.15 -2.71
N GLU A 94 -23.01 -8.52 -3.78
CA GLU A 94 -24.43 -8.54 -4.14
C GLU A 94 -24.90 -9.93 -4.56
N THR A 95 -24.08 -10.68 -5.31
CA THR A 95 -24.39 -12.08 -5.68
C THR A 95 -24.43 -12.99 -4.46
N LEU A 96 -23.45 -12.89 -3.56
CA LEU A 96 -23.43 -13.64 -2.31
C LEU A 96 -24.64 -13.33 -1.42
N LYS A 97 -25.05 -12.06 -1.33
CA LYS A 97 -26.28 -11.68 -0.60
C LYS A 97 -27.52 -12.35 -1.18
N LYS A 98 -27.67 -12.37 -2.52
CA LYS A 98 -28.79 -13.05 -3.18
C LYS A 98 -28.79 -14.54 -2.91
N GLN A 99 -27.62 -15.18 -2.96
CA GLN A 99 -27.46 -16.60 -2.65
C GLN A 99 -27.82 -16.90 -1.19
N HIS A 100 -27.39 -16.06 -0.24
CA HIS A 100 -27.73 -16.22 1.17
C HIS A 100 -29.24 -16.16 1.40
N VAL A 101 -29.92 -15.18 0.82
CA VAL A 101 -31.38 -15.06 0.92
C VAL A 101 -32.08 -16.30 0.34
N ALA A 102 -31.63 -16.79 -0.82
CA ALA A 102 -32.20 -17.99 -1.43
C ALA A 102 -32.02 -19.25 -0.55
N VAL A 103 -30.84 -19.40 0.07
CA VAL A 103 -30.57 -20.51 1.00
C VAL A 103 -31.43 -20.40 2.26
N ASP A 104 -31.58 -19.21 2.83
CA ASP A 104 -32.43 -18.99 4.00
C ASP A 104 -33.89 -19.31 3.69
N SER A 105 -34.41 -18.88 2.53
CA SER A 105 -35.75 -19.23 2.08
C SER A 105 -35.92 -20.74 1.92
N SER A 106 -34.99 -21.40 1.23
CA SER A 106 -35.01 -22.86 1.05
C SER A 106 -34.96 -23.61 2.39
N ARG A 107 -34.19 -23.12 3.36
CA ARG A 107 -34.14 -23.68 4.71
C ARG A 107 -35.49 -23.55 5.43
N GLY A 108 -36.17 -22.40 5.28
CA GLY A 108 -37.53 -22.19 5.80
C GLY A 108 -38.52 -23.20 5.21
N GLU A 109 -38.55 -23.33 3.88
CA GLU A 109 -39.41 -24.28 3.18
C GLU A 109 -39.14 -25.73 3.61
N LEU A 110 -37.86 -26.12 3.73
CA LEU A 110 -37.48 -27.44 4.24
C LEU A 110 -37.94 -27.68 5.67
N SER A 111 -37.89 -26.67 6.53
CA SER A 111 -38.37 -26.75 7.91
C SER A 111 -39.88 -26.96 7.94
N GLU A 112 -40.64 -26.20 7.17
CA GLU A 112 -42.11 -26.35 7.07
C GLU A 112 -42.51 -27.72 6.51
N ALA A 113 -41.82 -28.18 5.47
CA ALA A 113 -42.04 -29.50 4.89
C ALA A 113 -41.78 -30.60 5.93
N ARG A 114 -40.68 -30.50 6.67
CA ARG A 114 -40.34 -31.44 7.74
C ARG A 114 -41.40 -31.49 8.83
N GLU A 115 -41.88 -30.35 9.30
CA GLU A 115 -42.96 -30.33 10.30
C GLU A 115 -44.25 -30.98 9.79
N LYS A 116 -44.61 -30.78 8.52
CA LYS A 116 -45.78 -31.45 7.91
C LYS A 116 -45.58 -32.96 7.89
N TYR A 117 -44.41 -33.44 7.44
CA TYR A 117 -44.09 -34.86 7.46
C TYR A 117 -44.12 -35.47 8.87
N GLU A 118 -43.59 -34.77 9.87
CA GLU A 118 -43.61 -35.24 11.27
C GLU A 118 -45.05 -35.34 11.81
N ARG A 119 -45.93 -34.40 11.45
CA ARG A 119 -47.36 -34.45 11.78
C ARG A 119 -48.07 -35.63 11.11
N GLU A 120 -47.95 -35.76 9.78
CA GLU A 120 -48.57 -36.86 9.02
C GLU A 120 -48.08 -38.23 9.51
N ASN A 121 -46.78 -38.36 9.82
CA ASN A 121 -46.23 -39.60 10.36
C ASN A 121 -46.80 -39.93 11.75
N SER A 122 -47.04 -38.92 12.58
CA SER A 122 -47.67 -39.10 13.90
C SER A 122 -49.12 -39.57 13.76
N GLU A 123 -49.88 -38.99 12.83
CA GLU A 123 -51.26 -39.41 12.52
C GLU A 123 -51.30 -40.84 11.99
N LEU A 124 -50.39 -41.21 11.09
CA LEU A 124 -50.27 -42.58 10.58
C LEU A 124 -49.94 -43.59 11.68
N MET A 125 -49.09 -43.22 12.65
CA MET A 125 -48.76 -44.08 13.78
C MET A 125 -49.97 -44.31 14.70
N LEU A 126 -50.77 -43.28 14.95
CA LEU A 126 -52.03 -43.40 15.70
C LEU A 126 -53.03 -44.28 14.95
N LEU A 127 -53.25 -44.03 13.66
CA LEU A 127 -54.16 -44.84 12.84
C LEU A 127 -53.75 -46.31 12.80
N LYS A 128 -52.43 -46.58 12.68
CA LYS A 128 -51.89 -47.94 12.75
C LYS A 128 -52.24 -48.62 14.07
N HIS A 129 -52.09 -47.92 15.20
CA HIS A 129 -52.43 -48.43 16.51
C HIS A 129 -53.94 -48.73 16.64
N ASP A 130 -54.79 -47.83 16.16
CA ASP A 130 -56.25 -48.01 16.21
C ASP A 130 -56.70 -49.20 15.36
N LEU A 131 -56.14 -49.35 14.16
CA LEU A 131 -56.38 -50.51 13.30
C LEU A 131 -55.92 -51.82 13.96
N GLN A 132 -54.78 -51.81 14.64
CA GLN A 132 -54.32 -52.97 15.41
C GLN A 132 -55.29 -53.34 16.54
N THR A 133 -55.86 -52.34 17.20
CA THR A 133 -56.85 -52.53 18.27
C THR A 133 -58.15 -53.14 17.73
N VAL A 134 -58.65 -52.62 16.61
CA VAL A 134 -59.84 -53.16 15.93
C VAL A 134 -59.59 -54.60 15.47
N LEU A 135 -58.43 -54.89 14.87
CA LEU A 135 -58.06 -56.26 14.46
C LEU A 135 -57.98 -57.20 15.66
N HIS A 136 -57.45 -56.74 16.80
CA HIS A 136 -57.42 -57.52 18.03
C HIS A 136 -58.84 -57.85 18.51
N TYR A 137 -59.72 -56.84 18.58
CA TYR A 137 -61.13 -57.02 18.94
C TYR A 137 -61.83 -58.04 18.04
N ILE A 138 -61.68 -57.92 16.72
CA ILE A 138 -62.29 -58.87 15.76
C ILE A 138 -61.78 -60.30 16.01
N ARG A 139 -60.46 -60.48 16.24
CA ARG A 139 -59.88 -61.80 16.53
C ARG A 139 -60.41 -62.40 17.83
N VAL A 140 -60.55 -61.59 18.88
CA VAL A 140 -61.11 -62.04 20.17
C VAL A 140 -62.57 -62.45 19.98
N ARG A 141 -63.38 -61.60 19.34
CA ARG A 141 -64.80 -61.87 19.08
C ARG A 141 -65.01 -63.12 18.21
N ALA A 142 -64.18 -63.35 17.20
CA ALA A 142 -64.25 -64.57 16.37
C ALA A 142 -63.98 -65.84 17.21
N ARG A 143 -62.96 -65.81 18.09
CA ARG A 143 -62.67 -66.93 19.00
C ARG A 143 -63.77 -67.20 20.03
N GLU A 144 -64.51 -66.16 20.43
CA GLU A 144 -65.67 -66.30 21.31
C GLU A 144 -66.88 -66.87 20.57
N ALA A 145 -67.04 -66.60 19.27
CA ALA A 145 -68.12 -67.14 18.45
C ALA A 145 -67.89 -68.62 18.05
N ASP A 146 -66.64 -69.07 17.99
CA ASP A 146 -66.27 -70.47 17.70
C ASP A 146 -66.29 -71.40 18.95
N LYS A 147 -66.68 -70.88 20.13
CA LYS A 147 -66.85 -71.64 21.37
C LYS A 147 -68.32 -71.92 21.66
#